data_AF-A0A554IGS9-F1
#
_entry.id   AF-A0A554IGS9-F1
#
_cell.length_a   1.000
_cell.length_b   1.000
_cell.length_c   1.000
_cell.angle_alpha   90.00
_cell.angle_beta   90.00
_cell.angle_gamma   90.00
#
_symmetry.space_group_name_H-M   'P 1'
#
loop_
_entity.id
_entity.type
_entity.pdbx_description
1 polymer ?
#
loop_
_entity_poly.entity_id
_entity_poly.type
_entity_poly.pdbx_seq_one_letter_code
_entity_poly.pdbx_strand_id
1 'polypeptide(L)'
;MRSTNGRKDAQAFDGKLEFEVTVISHEGQDAWIPRLLVELKKCLDGELPPPDPECEFCAYRKAVINVTQTMESRDKRRSRITAHHESATLF
;
A
#
# COMPACT_ATOMS: atom_id res chain seq x y z
N MET A 1 -1.78 26.51 3.95
CA MET A 1 -0.45 25.94 4.26
C MET A 1 0.44 27.07 4.73
N ARG A 2 1.06 27.00 5.92
CA ARG A 2 1.99 28.04 6.43
C ARG A 2 3.41 27.57 6.16
N SER A 3 4.18 28.31 5.37
CA SER A 3 5.62 28.11 5.20
C SER A 3 6.34 29.26 5.90
N THR A 4 7.37 28.95 6.69
CA THR A 4 8.14 29.94 7.43
C THR A 4 9.63 29.61 7.28
N ASN A 5 10.39 30.57 6.79
CA ASN A 5 11.86 30.54 6.76
C ASN A 5 12.39 31.56 7.78
N GLY A 6 13.44 31.21 8.52
CA GLY A 6 14.13 32.15 9.41
C GLY A 6 14.94 33.17 8.60
N ARG A 7 14.88 34.45 8.98
CA ARG A 7 15.64 35.51 8.31
C ARG A 7 17.14 35.32 8.55
N LYS A 8 17.93 35.36 7.47
CA LYS A 8 19.40 35.18 7.50
C LYS A 8 20.17 36.51 7.44
N ASP A 9 19.43 37.58 7.19
CA ASP A 9 19.83 38.95 6.88
C ASP A 9 19.65 39.89 8.09
N ALA A 10 19.43 39.33 9.29
CA ALA A 10 19.51 40.08 10.54
C ALA A 10 20.96 40.48 10.83
N GLN A 11 21.16 41.71 11.34
CA GLN A 11 22.46 42.34 11.52
C GLN A 11 23.41 41.54 12.43
N ALA A 12 22.87 40.71 13.33
CA ALA A 12 23.59 39.71 14.12
C ALA A 12 22.61 38.64 14.64
N PHE A 13 23.14 37.48 15.06
CA PHE A 13 22.35 36.43 15.71
C PHE A 13 22.35 36.66 17.23
N ASP A 14 21.37 37.39 17.73
CA ASP A 14 21.30 37.84 19.13
C ASP A 14 20.64 36.80 20.06
N GLY A 15 20.80 35.51 19.76
CA GLY A 15 20.10 34.42 20.48
C GLY A 15 18.58 34.40 20.26
N LYS A 16 18.08 35.13 19.27
CA LYS A 16 16.66 35.21 18.88
C LYS A 16 16.51 34.78 17.42
N LEU A 17 15.58 33.87 17.16
CA LEU A 17 15.18 33.49 15.80
C LEU A 17 13.98 34.33 15.37
N GLU A 18 14.17 35.13 14.32
CA GLU A 18 13.11 35.94 13.73
C GLU A 18 12.52 35.22 12.51
N PHE A 19 11.21 35.03 12.55
CA PHE A 19 10.46 34.34 11.51
C PHE A 19 9.52 35.32 10.82
N GLU A 20 9.52 35.29 9.49
CA GLU A 20 8.49 35.94 8.67
C GLU A 20 7.39 34.90 8.34
N VAL A 21 6.14 35.27 8.61
CA VAL A 21 4.97 34.44 8.28
C VAL A 21 4.29 35.07 7.09
N THR A 22 4.53 34.52 5.91
CA THR A 22 3.82 34.92 4.69
C THR A 22 2.61 34.00 4.50
N VAL A 23 1.40 34.57 4.56
CA VAL A 23 0.19 33.83 4.19
C VAL A 23 0.03 33.92 2.68
N ILE A 24 0.35 32.84 1.99
CA ILE A 24 0.02 32.70 0.57
C ILE A 24 -1.45 32.31 0.50
N SER A 25 -2.30 33.22 0.01
CA SER A 25 -3.68 32.88 -0.34
C SER A 25 -3.63 31.84 -1.46
N HIS A 26 -4.21 30.67 -1.21
CA HIS A 26 -4.32 29.63 -2.20
C HIS A 26 -5.79 29.24 -2.31
N GLU A 27 -6.41 29.61 -3.41
CA GLU A 27 -7.72 29.10 -3.78
C GLU A 27 -7.52 27.68 -4.33
N GLY A 28 -7.88 26.69 -3.52
CA GLY A 28 -7.86 25.30 -3.98
C GLY A 28 -8.90 25.10 -5.07
N GLN A 29 -8.46 24.72 -6.26
CA GLN A 29 -9.35 24.35 -7.36
C GLN A 29 -9.58 22.84 -7.34
N ASP A 30 -10.80 22.41 -7.03
CA ASP A 30 -11.23 21.02 -6.96
C ASP A 30 -11.96 20.52 -8.22
N ALA A 31 -12.13 21.39 -9.21
CA ALA A 31 -12.86 21.11 -10.46
C ALA A 31 -12.33 19.90 -11.25
N TRP A 32 -11.09 19.45 -11.00
CA TRP A 32 -10.52 18.26 -11.62
C TRP A 32 -11.02 16.95 -10.99
N ILE A 33 -11.50 16.98 -9.74
CA ILE A 33 -11.85 15.80 -8.95
C ILE A 33 -12.97 14.97 -9.61
N PRO A 34 -14.12 15.55 -9.99
CA PRO A 34 -15.24 14.74 -10.48
C PRO A 34 -14.91 13.94 -11.75
N ARG A 35 -14.18 14.55 -12.68
CA ARG A 35 -13.70 13.88 -13.89
C ARG A 35 -12.76 12.73 -13.53
N LEU A 36 -11.77 12.99 -12.69
CA LEU A 36 -10.75 12.00 -12.35
C LEU A 36 -11.35 10.80 -11.62
N LEU A 37 -12.36 11.02 -10.76
CA LEU A 37 -13.06 9.92 -10.10
C LEU A 37 -13.72 8.94 -11.09
N VAL A 38 -14.32 9.46 -12.16
CA VAL A 38 -14.92 8.63 -13.22
C VAL A 38 -13.85 7.84 -13.96
N GLU A 39 -12.72 8.47 -14.29
CA GLU A 39 -11.59 7.81 -14.96
C GLU A 39 -10.95 6.72 -14.09
N LEU A 40 -10.74 7.00 -12.80
CA LEU A 40 -10.23 6.04 -11.83
C LEU A 40 -11.15 4.83 -11.69
N LYS A 41 -12.47 5.06 -11.55
CA LYS A 41 -13.44 3.97 -11.49
C LYS A 41 -13.39 3.10 -12.73
N LYS A 42 -13.36 3.72 -13.92
CA LYS A 42 -13.24 2.99 -15.19
C LYS A 42 -11.97 2.13 -15.26
N CYS A 43 -10.85 2.64 -14.75
CA CYS A 43 -9.60 1.90 -14.67
C CYS A 43 -9.71 0.70 -13.71
N LEU A 44 -10.28 0.91 -12.52
CA LEU A 44 -10.42 -0.13 -11.48
C LEU A 44 -11.43 -1.22 -11.84
N ASP A 45 -12.50 -0.87 -12.56
CA ASP A 45 -13.49 -1.83 -13.05
C ASP A 45 -13.01 -2.59 -14.31
N GLY A 46 -11.84 -2.23 -14.86
CA GLY A 46 -11.26 -2.83 -16.06
C GLY A 46 -10.60 -4.19 -15.81
N GLU A 47 -9.99 -4.72 -16.87
CA GLU A 47 -9.19 -5.95 -16.76
C GLU A 47 -7.89 -5.71 -15.99
N LEU A 48 -7.56 -6.64 -15.10
CA LEU A 48 -6.30 -6.58 -14.38
C LEU A 48 -5.14 -6.83 -15.34
N PRO A 49 -4.08 -6.00 -15.29
CA PRO A 49 -2.90 -6.21 -16.14
C PRO A 49 -2.18 -7.51 -15.74
N PRO A 50 -1.44 -8.13 -16.68
CA PRO A 50 -0.57 -9.24 -16.34
C PRO A 50 0.51 -8.79 -15.34
N PRO A 51 0.98 -9.70 -14.47
CA PRO A 51 2.03 -9.37 -13.51
C PRO A 51 3.34 -9.05 -14.24
N ASP A 52 3.96 -7.95 -13.85
CA ASP A 52 5.27 -7.55 -14.36
C ASP A 52 6.38 -8.40 -13.70
N PRO A 53 7.33 -8.95 -14.48
CA PRO A 53 8.46 -9.73 -13.95
C PRO A 53 9.41 -8.93 -13.06
N GLU A 54 9.53 -7.61 -13.26
CA GLU A 54 10.42 -6.73 -12.49
C GLU A 54 9.70 -6.06 -11.30
N CYS A 55 8.40 -6.33 -11.11
CA CYS A 55 7.66 -5.82 -9.97
C CYS A 55 7.84 -6.69 -8.72
N GLU A 56 8.54 -6.16 -7.72
CA GLU A 56 8.77 -6.83 -6.43
C GLU A 56 7.47 -7.21 -5.72
N PHE A 57 6.43 -6.38 -5.83
CA PHE A 57 5.13 -6.67 -5.23
C PHE A 57 4.43 -7.85 -5.93
N CYS A 58 4.51 -7.94 -7.25
CA CYS A 58 4.02 -9.10 -8.00
C CYS A 58 4.76 -10.38 -7.59
N ALA A 59 6.09 -10.31 -7.44
CA ALA A 59 6.90 -11.44 -7.00
C ALA A 59 6.53 -11.91 -5.59
N TYR A 60 6.40 -10.95 -4.65
CA TYR A 60 5.97 -11.22 -3.28
C TYR A 60 4.59 -11.87 -3.22
N ARG A 61 3.60 -11.32 -3.94
CA ARG A 61 2.23 -11.86 -3.97
C ARG A 61 2.19 -13.30 -4.50
N LYS A 62 2.97 -13.62 -5.54
CA LYS A 62 3.12 -14.99 -6.04
C LYS A 62 3.70 -15.93 -4.99
N ALA A 63 4.76 -15.51 -4.30
CA ALA A 63 5.39 -16.31 -3.26
C ALA A 63 4.42 -16.64 -2.10
N VAL A 64 3.64 -15.66 -1.65
CA VAL A 64 2.62 -15.88 -0.61
C VAL A 64 1.58 -16.91 -1.04
N ILE A 65 1.04 -16.79 -2.25
CA ILE A 65 0.04 -17.74 -2.79
C ILE A 65 0.59 -19.17 -2.82
N ASN A 66 1.83 -19.34 -3.30
CA ASN A 66 2.48 -20.65 -3.39
C ASN A 66 2.62 -21.31 -2.01
N VAL A 67 2.99 -20.54 -0.98
CA VAL A 67 3.11 -21.04 0.39
C VAL A 67 1.74 -21.45 0.92
N THR A 68 0.73 -20.61 0.79
CA THR A 68 -0.62 -20.89 1.29
C THR A 68 -1.20 -22.18 0.67
N GLN A 69 -1.12 -22.34 -0.65
CA GLN A 69 -1.61 -23.54 -1.34
C GLN A 69 -0.83 -24.81 -0.93
N THR A 70 0.46 -24.67 -0.70
CA THR A 70 1.30 -25.77 -0.21
C THR A 70 0.90 -26.20 1.20
N MET A 71 0.53 -25.25 2.06
CA MET A 71 0.08 -25.56 3.43
C MET A 71 -1.30 -26.24 3.40
N GLU A 72 -2.24 -25.73 2.62
CA GLU A 72 -3.57 -26.33 2.45
C GLU A 72 -3.50 -27.78 1.95
N SER A 73 -2.66 -28.02 0.94
CA SER A 73 -2.49 -29.37 0.38
C SER A 73 -1.83 -30.35 1.37
N ARG A 74 -0.87 -29.88 2.16
CA ARG A 74 -0.24 -30.69 3.24
C ARG A 74 -1.24 -31.03 4.34
N ASP A 75 -2.07 -30.07 4.74
CA ASP A 75 -3.05 -30.27 5.79
C ASP A 75 -4.18 -31.22 5.35
N LYS A 76 -4.63 -31.10 4.10
CA LYS A 76 -5.57 -32.04 3.48
C LYS A 76 -5.00 -33.46 3.35
N ARG A 77 -3.70 -33.58 3.08
CA ARG A 77 -3.03 -34.89 3.04
C ARG A 77 -2.93 -35.49 4.44
N ARG A 78 -2.61 -34.68 5.45
CA ARG A 78 -2.49 -35.11 6.85
C ARG A 78 -3.82 -35.58 7.42
N SER A 79 -4.88 -34.80 7.23
CA SER A 79 -6.25 -35.18 7.65
C SER A 79 -6.75 -36.46 6.98
N ARG A 80 -6.42 -36.68 5.69
CA ARG A 80 -6.75 -37.94 5.01
C ARG A 80 -6.00 -39.15 5.59
N ILE A 81 -4.74 -38.97 5.99
CA ILE A 81 -3.93 -40.03 6.60
C ILE A 81 -4.46 -40.38 8.00
N THR A 82 -4.80 -39.37 8.81
CA THR A 82 -5.36 -39.61 10.16
C THR A 82 -6.70 -40.34 10.08
N ALA A 83 -7.59 -39.93 9.17
CA ALA A 83 -8.87 -40.60 8.96
C ALA A 83 -8.73 -42.08 8.53
N HIS A 84 -7.73 -42.38 7.68
CA HIS A 84 -7.45 -43.76 7.28
C HIS A 84 -6.85 -44.58 8.44
N HIS A 85 -6.01 -44.00 9.29
CA HIS A 85 -5.45 -44.69 10.44
C HIS A 85 -6.52 -45.01 11.49
N GLU A 86 -7.39 -44.07 11.82
CA GLU A 86 -8.51 -44.24 12.76
C GLU A 86 -9.53 -45.29 12.28
N SER A 87 -9.76 -45.39 10.97
CA SER A 87 -10.64 -46.43 10.40
C SER A 87 -10.02 -47.84 10.46
N ALA A 88 -8.69 -47.95 10.53
CA ALA A 88 -7.96 -49.22 10.52
C ALA A 88 -7.68 -49.78 11.93
N THR A 89 -7.87 -48.99 12.99
CA THR A 89 -7.68 -49.40 14.40
C THR A 89 -8.97 -49.80 15.11
N LEU A 90 -10.11 -49.77 14.42
CA LEU A 90 -11.46 -50.12 14.93
C LEU A 90 -11.86 -51.59 14.73
N PHE A 91 -10.91 -52.47 14.41
CA PHE A 91 -11.09 -53.93 14.38
C PHE A 91 -10.01 -54.63 15.20
#